data_AF-A0A2D9K2B9-F1
#
_entry.id   AF-A0A2D9K2B9-F1
#
_cell.length_a   1.000
_cell.length_b   1.000
_cell.length_c   1.000
_cell.angle_alpha   90.00
_cell.angle_beta   90.00
_cell.angle_gamma   90.00
#
_symmetry.space_group_name_H-M   'P 1'
#
loop_
_entity.id
_entity.type
_entity.pdbx_description
1 polymer ?
#
loop_
_entity_poly.entity_id
_entity_poly.type
_entity_poly.pdbx_seq_one_letter_code
_entity_poly.pdbx_strand_id
1 'polypeptide(L)' 'DKGYRSIGCWPCTKAISDGQDERAGRWEGFDKTECGIHTFLGQGI' A
#
# COMPACT_ATOMS: atom_id res chain seq x y z
N ASP A 1 4.09 -17.81 4.87
CA ASP A 1 3.92 -16.35 4.72
C ASP A 1 3.12 -15.73 5.85
N LYS A 2 3.36 -14.45 6.14
CA LYS A 2 2.77 -13.70 7.27
C LYS A 2 1.57 -12.81 6.88
N GLY A 3 1.01 -12.96 5.67
CA GLY A 3 -0.16 -12.19 5.22
C GLY A 3 0.12 -10.80 4.63
N TYR A 4 1.38 -10.44 4.39
CA TYR A 4 1.75 -9.16 3.77
C TYR A 4 1.76 -9.28 2.23
N ARG A 5 0.64 -8.92 1.58
CA ARG A 5 0.53 -8.99 0.11
C ARG A 5 1.02 -7.73 -0.62
N SER A 6 1.11 -6.58 0.07
CA SER A 6 1.66 -5.34 -0.47
C SER A 6 2.59 -4.68 0.56
N ILE A 7 3.89 -4.59 0.23
CA ILE A 7 4.93 -4.11 1.14
C ILE A 7 5.38 -2.70 0.72
N GLY A 8 5.45 -1.79 1.69
CA GLY A 8 5.99 -0.43 1.54
C GLY A 8 6.78 -0.01 2.78
N CYS A 9 6.65 1.24 3.21
CA CYS A 9 7.26 1.71 4.46
C CYS A 9 6.70 0.92 5.66
N TRP A 10 7.56 0.58 6.61
CA TRP A 10 7.21 -0.18 7.82
C TRP A 10 5.97 0.37 8.57
N PRO A 11 5.82 1.69 8.83
CA PRO A 11 4.65 2.19 9.56
C PRO A 11 3.34 2.13 8.76
N CYS A 12 3.41 1.99 7.43
CA CYS A 12 2.25 2.08 6.53
C CYS A 12 1.95 0.75 5.82
N THR A 13 2.40 -0.37 6.39
CA THR A 13 2.25 -1.71 5.81
C THR A 13 1.64 -2.65 6.84
N LYS A 14 0.52 -3.27 6.48
CA LYS A 14 -0.23 -4.19 7.34
C LYS A 14 -0.51 -5.51 6.61
N ALA A 15 -0.59 -6.60 7.37
CA ALA A 15 -1.03 -7.87 6.84
C ALA A 15 -2.53 -7.81 6.55
N ILE A 16 -2.98 -8.56 5.54
CA ILE A 16 -4.39 -8.63 5.14
C ILE A 16 -4.92 -10.06 5.27
N SER A 17 -6.23 -10.19 5.48
CA SER A 17 -6.93 -11.47 5.50
C SER A 17 -7.27 -11.95 4.09
N ASP A 18 -7.66 -13.21 3.98
CA ASP A 18 -8.16 -13.76 2.72
C ASP A 18 -9.44 -13.05 2.27
N GLY A 19 -9.59 -12.87 0.96
CA GLY A 19 -10.68 -12.12 0.35
C GLY A 19 -10.53 -10.59 0.36
N GLN A 20 -9.55 -10.04 1.09
CA GLN A 20 -9.25 -8.61 1.02
C GLN A 20 -8.48 -8.26 -0.27
N ASP A 21 -8.65 -7.00 -0.69
CA ASP A 21 -7.85 -6.39 -1.76
C ASP A 21 -6.35 -6.52 -1.45
N GLU A 22 -5.55 -6.87 -2.46
CA GLU A 22 -4.13 -7.17 -2.30
C GLU A 22 -3.32 -6.02 -1.68
N ARG A 23 -3.79 -4.78 -1.82
CA ARG A 23 -3.17 -3.55 -1.29
C ARG A 23 -3.93 -2.96 -0.09
N ALA A 24 -4.97 -3.62 0.43
CA ALA A 24 -5.77 -3.09 1.54
C ALA A 24 -4.92 -2.66 2.75
N GLY A 25 -3.84 -3.40 3.04
CA GLY A 25 -2.92 -3.10 4.14
C GLY A 25 -2.07 -1.83 3.97
N ARG A 26 -2.19 -1.09 2.86
CA ARG A 26 -1.51 0.19 2.62
C ARG A 26 -2.33 1.42 3.01
N TRP A 27 -3.66 1.28 3.08
CA TRP A 27 -4.60 2.37 3.31
C TRP A 27 -5.55 2.08 4.47
N GLU A 28 -5.14 1.24 5.42
CA GLU A 28 -5.93 0.97 6.62
C GLU A 28 -6.12 2.26 7.43
N GLY A 29 -7.36 2.78 7.46
CA GLY A 29 -7.69 4.05 8.13
C GLY A 29 -7.45 5.32 7.30
N PHE A 30 -7.14 5.20 6.02
CA PHE A 30 -6.94 6.33 5.10
C PHE A 30 -7.69 6.11 3.80
N ASP A 31 -7.90 7.20 3.04
CA ASP A 31 -8.40 7.07 1.67
C ASP A 31 -7.37 6.36 0.78
N LYS A 32 -7.86 5.64 -0.24
CA LYS A 32 -7.02 4.98 -1.23
C LYS A 32 -6.36 6.02 -2.15
N THR A 33 -5.24 6.57 -1.71
CA THR A 33 -4.42 7.52 -2.48
C THR A 33 -3.07 6.92 -2.83
N GLU A 34 -2.65 7.08 -4.08
CA GLU A 34 -1.35 6.58 -4.52
C GLU A 34 -0.17 7.35 -3.91
N CYS A 35 0.96 6.67 -3.75
CA CYS A 35 2.12 7.28 -3.12
C CYS A 35 2.79 8.32 -4.05
N GLY A 36 3.70 9.14 -3.48
CA GLY A 36 4.44 10.18 -4.20
C GLY A 36 5.17 9.71 -5.47
N ILE A 37 5.53 8.43 -5.52
CA ILE A 37 6.20 7.77 -6.66
C ILE A 37 5.27 7.75 -7.90
N HIS A 38 3.96 7.68 -7.69
CA HIS A 38 2.96 7.54 -8.75
C HIS A 38 2.18 8.82 -9.04
N THR A 39 2.42 9.90 -8.29
CA THR A 39 1.68 11.17 -8.45
C THR A 39 2.50 12.21 -9.22
N PHE A 40 3.72 12.53 -8.76
CA PHE A 40 4.52 13.61 -9.35
C PHE A 40 6.00 13.28 -9.55
N LEU A 41 6.56 12.32 -8.79
CA LEU A 41 7.96 11.92 -8.94
C LEU A 41 8.21 11.04 -10.17
N GLY A 42 7.16 10.42 -10.74
CA GLY A 42 7.29 9.46 -11.85
C GLY A 42 7.27 10.06 -13.26
N GLN A 43 7.00 11.36 -13.43
CA GLN A 43 6.77 11.99 -14.74
C GLN A 43 7.89 12.95 -15.19
N GLY A 44 9.10 12.78 -14.66
CA GLY A 44 10.19 13.73 -14.91
C GLY A 44 11.61 13.26 -14.57
N ILE A 45 11.88 11.96 -14.71
CA ILE A 45 13.25 11.45 -14.94
C ILE A 45 13.36 10.91 -16.36
#